data_AF-A0A1Y2U0U2-F1
#
_entry.id   AF-A0A1Y2U0U2-F1
#
_cell.length_a   1.000
_cell.length_b   1.000
_cell.length_c   1.000
_cell.angle_alpha   90.00
_cell.angle_beta   90.00
_cell.angle_gamma   90.00
#
_symmetry.space_group_name_H-M   'P 1'
#
loop_
_entity.id
_entity.type
_entity.pdbx_description
1 polymer ?
#
loop_
_entity_poly.entity_id
_entity_poly.type
_entity_poly.pdbx_seq_one_letter_code
_entity_poly.pdbx_strand_id
1 'polypeptide(L)'
;MSELIDLFAHLFDSINQLFTLVKDRFSNNLSESFSSMTPKQWIRLVIIVGAYMLLRPYIIKLGAKHQEKQLEKQFKEEEERQAQISPNQLRGQLDIPEDSDEEEQAETTASDWGKKARKRQRNMIKKLLDAEEKRLQELQEDEEDKDIEQYLVD
;
A
#
# COMPACT_ATOMS: atom_id res chain seq x y z
N MET A 1 7.98 38.55 1.32
CA MET A 1 9.12 37.61 1.51
C MET A 1 9.68 37.72 2.92
N SER A 2 9.99 38.91 3.43
CA SER A 2 10.41 39.14 4.84
C SER A 2 9.40 38.67 5.88
N GLU A 3 8.12 39.07 5.75
CA GLU A 3 7.04 38.67 6.68
C GLU A 3 6.86 37.15 6.81
N LEU A 4 7.10 36.39 5.73
CA LEU A 4 7.03 34.93 5.76
C LEU A 4 8.23 34.34 6.51
N ILE A 5 9.43 34.91 6.32
CA ILE A 5 10.63 34.50 7.04
C ILE A 5 10.48 34.77 8.54
N ASP A 6 9.90 35.92 8.91
CA ASP A 6 9.62 36.27 10.30
C ASP A 6 8.57 35.34 10.92
N LEU A 7 7.49 35.00 10.18
CA LEU A 7 6.51 34.01 10.62
C LEU A 7 7.15 32.63 10.87
N PHE A 8 8.04 32.18 9.97
CA PHE A 8 8.77 30.93 10.14
C PHE A 8 9.75 30.97 11.31
N ALA A 9 10.43 32.10 11.53
CA ALA A 9 11.32 32.29 12.67
C ALA A 9 10.55 32.23 14.00
N HIS A 10 9.40 32.89 14.10
CA HIS A 10 8.53 32.85 15.27
C HIS A 10 7.91 31.46 15.50
N LEU A 11 7.54 30.76 14.43
CA LEU A 11 7.05 29.38 14.53
C LEU A 11 8.14 28.44 15.06
N PHE A 12 9.37 28.56 14.54
CA PHE A 12 10.51 27.76 14.99
C PHE A 12 10.86 28.06 16.45
N ASP A 13 10.87 29.33 16.84
CA ASP A 13 11.10 29.72 18.25
C ASP A 13 10.00 29.18 19.16
N SER A 14 8.74 29.27 18.75
CA SER A 14 7.60 28.69 19.50
C SER A 14 7.70 27.17 19.63
N ILE A 15 8.14 26.48 18.58
CA ILE A 15 8.37 25.02 18.61
C ILE A 15 9.52 24.68 19.55
N ASN A 16 10.62 25.44 19.52
CA ASN A 16 11.74 25.23 20.43
C ASN A 16 11.36 25.50 21.89
N GLN A 17 10.54 26.52 22.13
CA GLN A 17 9.98 26.80 23.46
C GLN A 17 9.06 25.68 23.93
N LEU A 18 8.19 25.16 23.08
CA LEU A 18 7.38 23.98 23.42
C LEU A 18 8.25 22.75 23.68
N PHE A 19 9.27 22.53 22.86
CA PHE A 19 10.19 21.41 23.03
C PHE A 19 10.97 21.49 24.36
N THR A 20 11.49 22.67 24.71
CA THR A 20 12.19 22.88 25.98
C THR A 20 11.25 22.72 27.16
N LEU A 21 10.05 23.31 27.13
CA LEU A 21 9.03 23.13 28.16
C LEU A 21 8.63 21.66 28.34
N VAL A 22 8.41 20.94 27.25
CA VAL A 22 8.07 19.51 27.28
C VAL A 22 9.24 18.72 27.84
N LYS A 23 10.47 18.98 27.39
CA LYS A 23 11.68 18.30 27.86
C LYS A 23 11.90 18.54 29.35
N ASP A 24 11.79 19.77 29.82
CA ASP A 24 12.03 20.11 31.23
C ASP A 24 10.94 19.51 32.12
N ARG A 25 9.67 19.56 31.70
CA ARG A 25 8.59 18.91 32.44
C ARG A 25 8.72 17.40 32.46
N PHE A 26 9.01 16.78 31.31
CA PHE A 26 9.19 15.33 31.23
C PHE A 26 10.40 14.87 32.04
N SER A 27 11.55 15.52 31.90
CA SER A 27 12.78 15.11 32.59
C SER A 27 12.65 15.26 34.10
N ASN A 28 12.14 16.41 34.59
CA ASN A 28 11.94 16.62 36.02
C ASN A 28 10.90 15.64 36.59
N ASN A 29 9.74 15.50 35.93
CA ASN A 29 8.66 14.64 36.40
C ASN A 29 9.03 13.14 36.34
N LEU A 30 9.71 12.69 35.27
CA LEU A 30 10.19 11.32 35.17
C LEU A 30 11.30 11.06 36.20
N SER A 31 12.26 11.96 36.33
CA SER A 31 13.35 11.81 37.31
C SER A 31 12.78 11.70 38.72
N GLU A 32 11.85 12.58 39.09
CA GLU A 32 11.19 12.55 40.40
C GLU A 32 10.37 11.27 40.60
N SER A 33 9.66 10.81 39.56
CA SER A 33 8.90 9.57 39.59
C SER A 33 9.79 8.34 39.83
N PHE A 34 10.99 8.31 39.25
CA PHE A 34 11.93 7.20 39.45
C PHE A 34 12.70 7.29 40.77
N SER A 35 13.07 8.51 41.22
CA SER A 35 13.82 8.70 42.47
C SER A 35 12.95 8.54 43.72
N SER A 36 11.65 8.79 43.64
CA SER A 36 10.70 8.65 44.75
C SER A 36 10.13 7.22 44.89
N MET A 37 10.56 6.26 44.07
CA MET A 37 10.06 4.90 44.11
C MET A 37 10.59 4.09 45.29
N THR A 38 9.68 3.41 45.99
CA THR A 38 10.01 2.37 46.96
C THR A 38 10.53 1.09 46.28
N PRO A 39 11.33 0.25 46.95
CA PRO A 39 11.82 -1.02 46.38
C PRO A 39 10.71 -1.95 45.90
N LYS A 40 9.55 -1.94 46.57
CA LYS A 40 8.36 -2.73 46.17
C LYS A 40 7.84 -2.31 44.80
N GLN A 41 7.85 -1.00 44.49
CA GLN A 41 7.40 -0.48 43.20
C GLN A 41 8.37 -0.84 42.07
N TRP A 42 9.68 -0.80 42.34
CA TRP A 42 10.70 -1.26 41.40
C TRP A 42 10.54 -2.75 41.05
N ILE A 43 10.33 -3.62 42.04
CA ILE A 43 10.09 -5.04 41.80
C ILE A 43 8.86 -5.25 40.93
N ARG A 44 7.75 -4.54 41.22
CA ARG A 44 6.53 -4.60 40.40
C ARG A 44 6.81 -4.17 38.94
N LEU A 45 7.54 -3.08 38.73
CA LEU A 45 7.89 -2.59 37.39
C LEU A 45 8.69 -3.64 36.62
N VAL A 46 9.73 -4.20 37.25
CA VAL A 46 10.57 -5.25 36.64
C VAL A 46 9.74 -6.48 36.29
N ILE A 47 8.81 -6.91 37.15
CA ILE A 47 7.91 -8.04 36.86
C ILE A 47 7.03 -7.74 35.65
N ILE A 48 6.40 -6.57 35.58
CA ILE A 48 5.51 -6.21 34.45
C ILE A 48 6.30 -6.14 33.15
N VAL A 49 7.43 -5.44 33.14
CA VAL A 49 8.27 -5.27 31.95
C VAL A 49 8.88 -6.61 31.52
N GLY A 50 9.43 -7.36 32.48
CA GLY A 50 10.00 -8.69 32.23
C GLY A 50 8.96 -9.67 31.71
N ALA A 51 7.76 -9.70 32.30
CA ALA A 51 6.66 -10.52 31.81
C ALA A 51 6.24 -10.13 30.39
N TYR A 52 6.14 -8.83 30.07
CA TYR A 52 5.83 -8.38 28.71
C TYR A 52 6.90 -8.80 27.69
N MET A 53 8.18 -8.62 28.04
CA MET A 53 9.30 -9.02 27.16
C MET A 53 9.26 -10.53 26.87
N LEU A 54 8.93 -11.34 27.87
CA LEU A 54 8.80 -12.79 27.71
C LEU A 54 7.52 -13.17 26.95
N LEU A 55 6.38 -12.52 27.22
CA LEU A 55 5.08 -12.85 26.63
C LEU A 55 4.97 -12.45 25.15
N ARG A 56 5.53 -11.29 24.78
CA ARG A 56 5.46 -10.70 23.44
C ARG A 56 5.83 -11.65 22.30
N PRO A 57 6.99 -12.35 22.29
CA PRO A 57 7.35 -13.22 21.17
C PRO A 57 6.36 -14.37 20.97
N TYR A 58 5.76 -14.90 22.05
CA TYR A 58 4.77 -15.97 21.93
C TYR A 58 3.45 -15.47 21.36
N ILE A 59 2.98 -14.28 21.77
CA ILE A 59 1.78 -13.66 21.19
C ILE A 59 1.97 -13.44 19.68
N ILE A 60 3.12 -12.87 19.28
CA ILE A 60 3.42 -12.63 17.86
C ILE A 60 3.46 -13.95 17.08
N LYS A 61 4.08 -14.99 17.63
CA LYS A 61 4.16 -16.31 16.99
C LYS A 61 2.79 -16.96 16.81
N LEU A 62 1.88 -16.80 17.77
CA LEU A 62 0.50 -17.31 17.66
C LEU A 62 -0.30 -16.53 16.61
N GLY A 63 -0.18 -15.20 16.59
CA GLY A 63 -0.80 -14.35 15.57
C GLY A 63 -0.34 -14.70 14.16
N ALA A 64 0.97 -14.85 13.97
CA ALA A 64 1.56 -15.22 12.68
C ALA A 64 1.03 -16.57 12.16
N LYS A 65 0.99 -17.60 13.02
CA LYS A 65 0.42 -18.92 12.66
C LYS A 65 -1.06 -18.85 12.30
N HIS A 66 -1.82 -18.01 12.99
CA HIS A 66 -3.23 -17.84 12.68
C HIS A 66 -3.43 -17.17 11.32
N GLN A 67 -2.63 -16.14 11.02
CA GLN A 67 -2.66 -15.41 9.76
C GLN A 67 -2.23 -16.30 8.58
N GLU A 68 -1.15 -17.07 8.75
CA GLU A 68 -0.70 -18.08 7.78
C GLU A 68 -1.81 -19.08 7.44
N LYS A 69 -2.47 -19.64 8.46
CA LYS A 69 -3.58 -20.58 8.25
C LYS A 69 -4.80 -19.96 7.56
N GLN A 70 -5.06 -18.67 7.77
CA GLN A 70 -6.13 -17.97 7.05
C GLN A 70 -5.76 -17.76 5.59
N LEU A 71 -4.52 -17.35 5.31
CA LEU A 71 -4.03 -17.16 3.95
C LEU A 71 -4.01 -18.48 3.17
N GLU A 72 -3.51 -19.57 3.76
CA GLU A 72 -3.55 -20.89 3.13
C GLU A 72 -4.97 -21.34 2.76
N LYS A 73 -5.95 -21.05 3.61
CA LYS A 73 -7.36 -21.37 3.31
C LYS A 73 -7.89 -20.55 2.15
N GLN A 74 -7.58 -19.26 2.10
CA GLN A 74 -7.98 -18.39 1.00
C GLN A 74 -7.35 -18.84 -0.32
N PHE A 75 -6.05 -19.16 -0.33
CA PHE A 75 -5.37 -19.66 -1.51
C PHE A 75 -5.95 -20.99 -1.98
N LYS A 76 -6.25 -21.94 -1.07
CA LYS A 76 -6.89 -23.21 -1.45
C LYS A 76 -8.29 -23.01 -2.03
N GLU A 77 -9.09 -22.13 -1.44
CA GLU A 77 -10.42 -21.81 -1.96
C GLU A 77 -10.33 -21.14 -3.34
N GLU A 78 -9.34 -20.26 -3.55
CA GLU A 78 -9.09 -19.63 -4.83
C GLU A 78 -8.58 -20.62 -5.89
N GLU A 79 -7.67 -21.52 -5.53
CA GLU A 79 -7.22 -22.61 -6.41
C GLU A 79 -8.37 -23.56 -6.77
N GLU A 80 -9.22 -23.94 -5.81
CA GLU A 80 -10.40 -24.76 -6.08
C GLU A 80 -11.40 -24.05 -6.98
N ARG A 81 -11.59 -22.73 -6.82
CA ARG A 81 -12.42 -21.91 -7.72
C ARG A 81 -11.81 -21.83 -9.12
N GLN A 82 -10.50 -21.63 -9.22
CA GLN A 82 -9.79 -21.57 -10.51
C GLN A 82 -9.77 -22.93 -11.21
N ALA A 83 -9.60 -24.03 -10.47
CA ALA A 83 -9.63 -25.39 -11.01
C ALA A 83 -11.04 -25.83 -11.48
N GLN A 84 -12.09 -25.25 -10.91
CA GLN A 84 -13.46 -25.43 -11.39
C GLN A 84 -13.77 -24.66 -12.68
N ILE A 85 -12.93 -23.68 -13.05
CA ILE A 85 -13.05 -22.98 -14.33
C ILE A 85 -12.43 -23.86 -15.43
N SER A 86 -13.29 -24.38 -16.29
CA SER A 86 -12.88 -25.19 -17.44
C SER A 86 -12.16 -24.33 -18.48
N PRO A 87 -11.06 -24.79 -19.11
CA PRO A 87 -10.40 -24.07 -20.21
C PRO A 87 -11.33 -23.66 -21.36
N ASN A 88 -12.44 -24.38 -21.54
CA ASN A 88 -13.43 -24.08 -22.56
C ASN A 88 -14.39 -22.93 -22.17
N GLN A 89 -14.45 -22.54 -20.89
CA GLN A 89 -15.17 -21.34 -20.42
C GLN A 89 -14.36 -20.05 -20.68
N LEU A 90 -13.03 -20.16 -20.77
CA LEU A 90 -12.11 -19.05 -21.06
C LEU A 90 -12.01 -18.72 -22.56
N ARG A 91 -12.43 -19.66 -23.44
CA ARG A 91 -12.38 -19.48 -24.89
C ARG A 91 -13.64 -18.77 -25.39
N GLY A 92 -13.57 -17.45 -25.46
CA GLY A 92 -14.66 -16.57 -25.96
C GLY A 92 -15.23 -15.60 -24.91
N GLN A 93 -14.73 -15.66 -23.67
CA GLN A 93 -15.14 -14.79 -22.56
C GLN A 93 -13.97 -13.96 -22.03
N LEU A 94 -12.96 -13.70 -22.86
CA LEU A 94 -11.94 -12.69 -22.58
C LEU A 94 -12.46 -11.32 -22.99
N ASP A 95 -13.64 -10.95 -22.49
CA ASP A 95 -13.92 -9.54 -22.29
C ASP A 95 -12.98 -9.14 -21.16
N ILE A 96 -12.02 -8.28 -21.47
CA ILE A 96 -11.19 -7.63 -20.44
C ILE A 96 -12.20 -7.10 -19.42
N PRO A 97 -12.14 -7.47 -18.13
CA PRO A 97 -13.13 -7.02 -17.18
C PRO A 97 -13.11 -5.48 -17.15
N GLU A 98 -14.07 -4.85 -17.84
CA GLU A 98 -14.69 -3.64 -17.36
C GLU A 98 -15.33 -4.06 -16.04
N ASP A 99 -14.61 -3.77 -14.95
CA ASP A 99 -15.09 -3.94 -13.58
C ASP A 99 -16.58 -3.56 -13.55
N SER A 100 -17.40 -4.52 -13.12
CA SER A 100 -18.81 -4.35 -12.78
C SER A 100 -19.06 -2.98 -12.16
N ASP A 101 -19.58 -2.05 -12.95
CA ASP A 101 -20.18 -0.79 -12.51
C ASP A 101 -21.51 -1.11 -11.80
N GLU A 102 -21.44 -1.75 -10.63
CA GLU A 102 -22.48 -1.54 -9.63
C GLU A 102 -22.11 -0.26 -8.88
N GLU A 103 -22.80 0.82 -9.26
CA GLU A 103 -22.91 2.07 -8.50
C GLU A 103 -23.57 1.81 -7.13
N GLU A 104 -22.99 0.97 -6.29
CA GLU A 104 -23.36 0.94 -4.89
C GLU A 104 -22.60 2.05 -4.18
N GLN A 105 -23.37 3.06 -3.75
CA GLN A 105 -23.00 4.11 -2.82
C GLN A 105 -22.59 3.49 -1.47
N ALA A 106 -21.41 2.87 -1.45
CA ALA A 106 -20.84 2.26 -0.26
C ALA A 106 -19.66 3.10 0.23
N GLU A 107 -19.88 3.66 1.42
CA GLU A 107 -18.97 4.37 2.32
C GLU A 107 -17.48 4.32 1.97
N THR A 108 -16.87 5.51 1.94
CA THR A 108 -15.44 5.77 1.75
C THR A 108 -14.59 5.19 2.90
N THR A 109 -14.45 3.88 2.93
CA THR A 109 -13.49 3.21 3.81
C THR A 109 -12.07 3.49 3.32
N ALA A 110 -11.14 3.67 4.25
CA ALA A 110 -9.73 4.00 4.02
C ALA A 110 -8.92 2.95 3.20
N SER A 111 -9.59 2.00 2.54
CA SER A 111 -9.02 0.97 1.67
C SER A 111 -8.85 1.45 0.20
N ASP A 112 -9.33 2.66 -0.12
CA ASP A 112 -9.48 3.12 -1.51
C ASP A 112 -8.28 3.91 -2.09
N TRP A 113 -7.31 4.28 -1.25
CA TRP A 113 -6.15 5.09 -1.67
C TRP A 113 -5.25 4.37 -2.69
N GLY A 114 -5.19 3.04 -2.65
CA GLY A 114 -4.38 2.24 -3.55
C GLY A 114 -5.11 1.76 -4.82
N LYS A 115 -6.44 1.76 -4.85
CA LYS A 115 -7.20 1.26 -6.00
C LYS A 115 -7.13 2.24 -7.17
N LYS A 116 -7.30 3.55 -6.90
CA LYS A 116 -7.22 4.61 -7.91
C LYS A 116 -5.83 4.73 -8.55
N ALA A 117 -4.77 4.55 -7.77
CA ALA A 117 -3.40 4.56 -8.27
C ALA A 117 -3.13 3.37 -9.22
N ARG A 118 -3.54 2.16 -8.83
CA ARG A 118 -3.44 0.96 -9.67
C ARG A 118 -4.27 1.08 -10.95
N LYS A 119 -5.48 1.64 -10.89
CA LYS A 119 -6.33 1.92 -12.08
C LYS A 119 -5.62 2.84 -13.07
N ARG A 120 -4.97 3.91 -12.60
CA ARG A 120 -4.20 4.83 -13.45
C ARG A 120 -2.98 4.17 -14.09
N GLN A 121 -2.24 3.35 -13.34
CA GLN A 121 -1.09 2.60 -13.86
C GLN A 121 -1.50 1.63 -14.97
N ARG A 122 -2.58 0.85 -14.76
CA ARG A 122 -3.10 -0.07 -15.79
C ARG A 122 -3.54 0.67 -17.05
N ASN A 123 -4.23 1.79 -16.92
CA ASN A 123 -4.67 2.58 -18.08
C ASN A 123 -3.50 3.18 -18.86
N MET A 124 -2.40 3.52 -18.19
CA MET A 124 -1.19 4.00 -18.85
C MET A 124 -0.50 2.88 -19.63
N ILE A 125 -0.42 1.67 -19.06
CA ILE A 125 0.14 0.49 -19.72
C ILE A 125 -0.68 0.11 -20.96
N LYS A 126 -2.03 0.07 -20.84
CA LYS A 126 -2.92 -0.18 -21.98
C LYS A 126 -2.68 0.81 -23.12
N LYS A 127 -2.65 2.12 -22.82
CA LYS A 127 -2.39 3.16 -23.82
C LYS A 127 -1.01 3.02 -24.50
N LEU A 128 -0.01 2.53 -23.78
CA LEU A 128 1.33 2.34 -24.32
C LEU A 128 1.37 1.13 -25.25
N LEU A 129 0.73 0.03 -24.86
CA LEU A 129 0.57 -1.17 -25.71
C LEU A 129 -0.22 -0.86 -26.99
N ASP A 130 -1.35 -0.17 -26.88
CA ASP A 130 -2.15 0.21 -28.06
C ASP A 130 -1.37 1.12 -29.03
N ALA A 131 -0.48 1.97 -28.52
CA ALA A 131 0.36 2.83 -29.35
C ALA A 131 1.48 2.05 -30.06
N GLU A 132 2.02 1.02 -29.41
CA GLU A 132 3.02 0.13 -30.01
C GLU A 132 2.40 -0.76 -31.09
N GLU A 133 1.21 -1.31 -30.83
CA GLU A 133 0.47 -2.11 -31.82
C GLU A 133 0.14 -1.29 -33.07
N LYS A 134 -0.34 -0.04 -32.91
CA LYS A 134 -0.57 0.86 -34.05
C LYS A 134 0.70 1.17 -34.83
N ARG A 135 1.82 1.40 -34.15
CA ARG A 135 3.11 1.63 -34.81
C ARG A 135 3.56 0.40 -35.61
N LEU A 136 3.31 -0.81 -35.11
CA LEU A 136 3.63 -2.05 -35.81
C LEU A 136 2.69 -2.31 -36.99
N GLN A 137 1.42 -1.90 -36.90
CA GLN A 137 0.47 -1.95 -38.01
C GLN A 137 0.88 -0.97 -39.11
N GLU A 138 1.19 0.29 -38.78
CA GLU A 138 1.67 1.29 -39.76
C GLU A 138 2.94 0.80 -40.49
N LEU A 139 3.88 0.15 -39.79
CA LEU A 139 5.08 -0.42 -40.41
C LEU A 139 4.79 -1.64 -41.30
N GLN A 140 3.79 -2.46 -40.96
CA GLN A 140 3.38 -3.59 -41.79
C GLN A 140 2.60 -3.11 -43.02
N GLU A 141 1.72 -2.13 -42.87
CA GLU A 141 1.00 -1.50 -43.99
C GLU A 141 1.99 -0.83 -44.97
N ASP A 142 3.03 -0.14 -44.47
CA ASP A 142 4.10 0.45 -45.29
C ASP A 142 4.98 -0.58 -46.03
N GLU A 143 5.07 -1.82 -45.53
CA GLU A 143 5.77 -2.93 -46.19
C GLU A 143 4.88 -3.62 -47.23
N GLU A 144 3.60 -3.83 -46.91
CA GLU A 144 2.60 -4.39 -47.83
C GLU A 144 2.36 -3.48 -49.05
N ASP A 145 2.32 -2.17 -48.86
CA ASP A 145 2.16 -1.20 -49.97
C ASP A 145 3.39 -1.18 -50.91
N LYS A 146 4.62 -1.33 -50.38
CA LYS A 146 5.84 -1.42 -51.21
C LYS A 146 5.88 -2.68 -52.06
N ASP A 147 5.36 -3.79 -51.55
CA ASP A 147 5.28 -5.05 -52.29
C ASP A 147 4.24 -4.97 -53.42
N ILE A 148 3.24 -4.08 -53.32
CA ILE A 148 2.21 -3.83 -54.36
C ILE A 148 2.71 -2.85 -55.43
N GLU A 149 3.54 -1.85 -55.08
CA GLU A 149 4.12 -0.89 -56.03
C GLU A 149 4.89 -1.58 -57.18
N GLN A 150 5.52 -2.72 -56.90
CA GLN A 150 6.25 -3.50 -57.91
C GLN A 150 5.35 -4.09 -59.00
N TYR A 151 4.04 -4.20 -58.76
CA TYR A 151 3.05 -4.72 -59.71
C TYR A 151 2.23 -3.64 -60.44
N LEU A 152 2.45 -2.35 -60.12
CA LEU A 152 1.76 -1.20 -60.72
C LEU A 152 2.52 -0.55 -61.89
N VAL A 153 3.69 -1.08 -62.26
CA VAL A 153 4.45 -0.65 -63.44
C VAL A 153 4.09 -1.55 -64.63
N ASP A 154 3.04 -1.18 -65.35
CA ASP A 154 2.79 -1.45 -66.78
C ASP A 154 1.70 -0.52 -67.33
#